data_AF-A0A6N9TXX6-F1
#
_entry.id   AF-A0A6N9TXX6-F1
#
_cell.length_a   1.000
_cell.length_b   1.000
_cell.length_c   1.000
_cell.angle_alpha   90.00
_cell.angle_beta   90.00
_cell.angle_gamma   90.00
#
_symmetry.space_group_name_H-M   'P 1'
#
loop_
_entity.id
_entity.type
_entity.pdbx_description
1 polymer ?
#
loop_
_entity_poly.entity_id
_entity_poly.type
_entity_poly.pdbx_seq_one_letter_code
_entity_poly.pdbx_strand_id
1 'polypeptide(L)'
;MPAMRLTIELAHYLKELLDRRNIQVSSLEGIEAPLREELLSGRRKARLLLRSHLLPVPVQDLGDRRLLVESDTLAASIKPGERVIVVVPADDGRRFVLQTSAEKVFVDRVQLHVEDPRCQRRYRPAGEVAVKAWRLPDVLVAKMEAGELEILRDIRLGEAAPAEADPGEPEGGGAAGDAGPGVVDVLYDPAKRAASPLQDDLAQTTPIPGRLVDVSTGGLCLAAPSAPDMNLFNRLVMVHFHLAPSAGEEGGAPSPPLEFQIFGVVRALRGQEDDARIHVMFLKALPEEAVSWLGGDG
;
A
#
# COMPACT_ATOMS: atom_id res chain seq x y z
N MET A 1 -22.27 9.72 6.70
CA MET A 1 -22.35 9.60 5.23
C MET A 1 -22.98 8.25 4.90
N PRO A 2 -23.60 8.04 3.72
CA PRO A 2 -24.12 6.71 3.38
C PRO A 2 -22.98 5.69 3.27
N ALA A 3 -23.25 4.44 3.67
CA ALA A 3 -22.34 3.33 3.47
C ALA A 3 -22.02 3.17 1.97
N MET A 4 -20.75 2.92 1.66
CA MET A 4 -20.25 2.78 0.30
C MET A 4 -19.61 1.41 0.12
N ARG A 5 -20.03 0.69 -0.93
CA ARG A 5 -19.45 -0.61 -1.28
C ARG A 5 -18.63 -0.50 -2.55
N LEU A 6 -17.38 -0.97 -2.47
CA LEU A 6 -16.43 -1.01 -3.58
C LEU A 6 -16.06 -2.45 -3.90
N THR A 7 -16.10 -2.80 -5.17
CA THR A 7 -15.59 -4.09 -5.66
C THR A 7 -14.12 -3.92 -6.04
N ILE A 8 -13.24 -4.76 -5.50
CA ILE A 8 -11.83 -4.85 -5.87
C ILE A 8 -11.64 -6.16 -6.63
N GLU A 9 -11.75 -6.06 -7.95
CA GLU A 9 -11.33 -7.13 -8.84
C GLU A 9 -9.82 -7.28 -8.75
N LEU A 10 -9.30 -8.51 -8.78
CA LEU A 10 -7.85 -8.78 -8.66
C LEU A 10 -7.33 -9.77 -9.69
N ALA A 11 -8.18 -10.63 -10.25
CA ALA A 11 -7.77 -11.79 -11.06
C ALA A 11 -6.77 -11.43 -12.16
N HIS A 12 -6.94 -10.28 -12.83
CA HIS A 12 -6.09 -9.87 -13.95
C HIS A 12 -4.75 -9.25 -13.54
N TYR A 13 -4.64 -8.69 -12.33
CA TYR A 13 -3.46 -7.92 -11.89
C TYR A 13 -2.77 -8.56 -10.68
N LEU A 14 -3.34 -9.60 -10.07
CA LEU A 14 -2.75 -10.23 -8.88
C LEU A 14 -1.39 -10.84 -9.18
N LYS A 15 -1.24 -11.48 -10.35
CA LYS A 15 0.05 -11.97 -10.81
C LYS A 15 1.07 -10.85 -10.94
N GLU A 16 0.71 -9.70 -11.49
CA GLU A 16 1.61 -8.54 -11.62
C GLU A 16 1.91 -7.87 -10.28
N LEU A 17 0.92 -7.81 -9.39
CA LEU A 17 1.07 -7.29 -8.03
C LEU A 17 1.99 -8.19 -7.21
N LEU A 18 1.90 -9.50 -7.35
CA LEU A 18 2.76 -10.46 -6.66
C LEU A 18 4.07 -10.71 -7.42
N ASP A 19 4.15 -10.28 -8.69
CA ASP A 19 5.36 -10.42 -9.49
C ASP A 19 6.48 -9.61 -8.86
N ARG A 20 7.56 -10.32 -8.54
CA ARG A 20 8.75 -9.82 -7.84
C ARG A 20 9.57 -8.86 -8.70
N ARG A 21 9.18 -8.66 -9.96
CA ARG A 21 10.00 -8.00 -10.96
C ARG A 21 9.96 -6.48 -10.91
N ASN A 22 8.96 -5.83 -10.30
CA ASN A 22 8.93 -4.37 -10.19
C ASN A 22 9.00 -3.94 -8.72
N ILE A 23 10.20 -3.58 -8.25
CA ILE A 23 10.47 -3.16 -6.88
C ILE A 23 10.47 -1.64 -6.83
N GLN A 24 9.43 -1.04 -6.25
CA GLN A 24 9.44 0.41 -6.01
C GLN A 24 10.40 0.79 -4.89
N VAL A 25 11.27 1.76 -5.15
CA VAL A 25 12.24 2.28 -4.19
C VAL A 25 12.16 3.81 -4.13
N SER A 26 12.39 4.37 -2.94
CA SER A 26 12.31 5.81 -2.67
C SER A 26 13.67 6.52 -2.68
N SER A 27 14.75 5.76 -2.89
CA SER A 27 16.12 6.26 -3.04
C SER A 27 16.97 5.18 -3.73
N LEU A 28 18.15 5.57 -4.23
CA LEU A 28 19.12 4.62 -4.78
C LEU A 28 19.66 3.66 -3.71
N GLU A 29 19.61 4.03 -2.44
CA GLU A 29 20.03 3.15 -1.33
C GLU A 29 19.15 1.90 -1.22
N GLY A 30 17.90 1.98 -1.71
CA GLY A 30 17.00 0.84 -1.81
C GLY A 30 17.37 -0.17 -2.90
N ILE A 31 18.36 0.14 -3.73
CA ILE A 31 18.92 -0.75 -4.75
C ILE A 31 20.09 -1.51 -4.14
N GLU A 32 20.19 -2.80 -4.48
CA GLU A 32 21.29 -3.68 -4.05
C GLU A 32 22.66 -3.08 -4.41
N ALA A 33 23.62 -3.18 -3.47
CA ALA A 33 24.90 -2.49 -3.58
C ALA A 33 25.66 -2.77 -4.89
N PRO A 34 25.79 -4.02 -5.39
CA PRO A 34 26.48 -4.28 -6.65
C PRO A 34 25.82 -3.58 -7.84
N LEU A 35 24.49 -3.60 -7.90
CA LEU A 35 23.73 -2.99 -8.97
C LEU A 35 23.79 -1.45 -8.90
N ARG A 36 23.78 -0.90 -7.69
CA ARG A 36 23.95 0.54 -7.45
C ARG A 36 25.33 1.01 -7.90
N GLU A 37 26.40 0.27 -7.60
CA GLU A 37 27.76 0.61 -8.04
C GLU A 37 27.91 0.60 -9.56
N GLU A 38 27.30 -0.38 -10.25
CA GLU A 38 27.26 -0.39 -11.72
C GLU A 38 26.51 0.81 -12.31
N LEU A 39 25.39 1.20 -11.70
CA LEU A 39 24.62 2.36 -12.11
C LEU A 39 25.43 3.65 -11.95
N LEU A 40 26.01 3.87 -10.77
CA LEU A 40 26.75 5.10 -10.44
C LEU A 40 28.10 5.22 -11.17
N SER A 41 28.71 4.10 -11.54
CA SER A 41 29.91 4.09 -12.38
C SER A 41 29.62 4.27 -13.89
N GLY A 42 28.34 4.35 -14.27
CA GLY A 42 27.91 4.44 -15.67
C GLY A 42 28.05 3.14 -16.47
N ARG A 43 28.50 2.04 -15.83
CA ARG A 43 28.56 0.70 -16.46
C ARG A 43 27.16 0.17 -16.79
N ARG A 44 26.14 0.59 -16.03
CA ARG A 44 24.74 0.30 -16.29
C ARG A 44 23.96 1.60 -16.47
N LYS A 45 23.18 1.68 -17.55
CA LYS A 45 22.26 2.80 -17.80
C LYS A 45 20.89 2.50 -17.18
N ALA A 46 20.29 3.48 -16.53
CA ALA A 46 18.87 3.42 -16.19
C ALA A 46 18.03 3.63 -17.45
N ARG A 47 16.75 3.30 -17.36
CA ARG A 47 15.74 3.62 -18.37
C ARG A 47 14.78 4.65 -17.80
N LEU A 48 14.73 5.83 -18.39
CA LEU A 48 13.71 6.84 -18.09
C LEU A 48 12.48 6.58 -18.94
N LEU A 49 11.32 6.56 -18.31
CA LEU A 49 10.01 6.53 -18.96
C LEU A 49 9.36 7.91 -18.83
N LEU A 50 9.24 8.62 -19.95
CA LEU A 50 8.54 9.90 -20.08
C LEU A 50 7.54 9.81 -21.23
N ARG A 51 6.24 10.03 -20.97
CA ARG A 51 5.18 10.04 -22.00
C ARG A 51 5.26 8.85 -22.98
N SER A 52 5.43 7.63 -22.44
CA SER A 52 5.58 6.37 -23.19
C SER A 52 6.90 6.20 -23.97
N HIS A 53 7.84 7.14 -23.87
CA HIS A 53 9.19 6.98 -24.42
C HIS A 53 10.15 6.45 -23.36
N LEU A 54 10.91 5.41 -23.74
CA LEU A 54 11.97 4.84 -22.92
C LEU A 54 13.33 5.32 -23.40
N LEU A 55 14.07 6.02 -22.54
CA LEU A 55 15.38 6.58 -22.85
C LEU A 55 16.45 5.95 -21.94
N PRO A 56 17.48 5.30 -22.49
CA PRO A 56 18.60 4.81 -21.71
C PRO A 56 19.51 5.97 -21.31
N VAL A 57 19.72 6.18 -20.02
CA VAL A 57 20.46 7.34 -19.51
C VAL A 57 21.48 6.96 -18.43
N PRO A 58 22.65 7.62 -18.40
CA PRO A 58 23.51 7.60 -17.23
C PRO A 58 22.82 8.36 -16.08
N VAL A 59 23.03 7.90 -14.86
CA VAL A 59 22.48 8.52 -13.65
C VAL A 59 23.60 8.77 -12.67
N GLN A 60 23.67 9.98 -12.14
CA GLN A 60 24.55 10.32 -11.03
C GLN A 60 23.69 10.61 -9.79
N ASP A 61 24.20 10.24 -8.62
CA ASP A 61 23.58 10.58 -7.34
C ASP A 61 24.13 11.91 -6.84
N LEU A 62 23.24 12.86 -6.57
CA LEU A 62 23.60 14.15 -5.98
C LEU A 62 23.37 14.17 -4.46
N GLY A 63 22.90 13.07 -3.87
CA GLY A 63 22.46 13.02 -2.48
C GLY A 63 21.08 13.65 -2.27
N ASP A 64 20.54 13.53 -1.05
CA ASP A 64 19.24 14.09 -0.64
C ASP A 64 18.10 13.78 -1.62
N ARG A 65 18.03 12.53 -2.11
CA ARG A 65 17.02 12.08 -3.09
C ARG A 65 17.08 12.84 -4.41
N ARG A 66 18.24 13.36 -4.82
CA ARG A 66 18.40 14.05 -6.11
C ARG A 66 19.26 13.23 -7.05
N LEU A 67 18.83 13.13 -8.29
CA LEU A 67 19.54 12.45 -9.37
C LEU A 67 19.88 13.46 -10.46
N LEU A 68 21.05 13.33 -11.05
CA LEU A 68 21.41 14.05 -12.27
C LEU A 68 21.40 13.07 -13.43
N VAL A 69 20.67 13.44 -14.48
CA VAL A 69 20.58 12.65 -15.70
C VAL A 69 21.09 13.47 -16.87
N GLU A 70 22.12 12.97 -17.55
CA GLU A 70 22.70 13.61 -18.73
C GLU A 70 21.98 13.09 -19.98
N SER A 71 21.17 13.95 -20.61
CA SER A 71 20.41 13.62 -21.81
C SER A 71 19.82 14.89 -22.44
N ASP A 72 20.41 15.31 -23.56
CA ASP A 72 19.91 16.43 -24.37
C ASP A 72 18.47 16.20 -24.83
N THR A 73 18.14 14.95 -25.20
CA THR A 73 16.78 14.55 -25.63
C THR A 73 15.75 14.74 -24.51
N LEU A 74 16.10 14.36 -23.28
CA LEU A 74 15.23 14.57 -22.13
C LEU A 74 15.11 16.06 -21.81
N ALA A 75 16.25 16.76 -21.73
CA ALA A 75 16.32 18.19 -21.44
C ALA A 75 15.47 19.03 -22.41
N ALA A 76 15.46 18.67 -23.70
CA ALA A 76 14.67 19.36 -24.71
C ALA A 76 13.15 19.10 -24.61
N SER A 77 12.72 18.02 -23.96
CA SER A 77 11.33 17.56 -23.97
C SER A 77 10.58 17.69 -22.64
N ILE A 78 11.31 17.81 -21.54
CA ILE A 78 10.75 17.83 -20.18
C ILE A 78 10.65 19.26 -19.62
N LYS A 79 9.64 19.51 -18.79
CA LYS A 79 9.48 20.76 -18.05
C LYS A 79 9.71 20.55 -16.54
N PRO A 80 10.17 21.58 -15.80
CA PRO A 80 10.17 21.51 -14.33
C PRO A 80 8.78 21.13 -13.78
N GLY A 81 8.78 20.28 -12.76
CA GLY A 81 7.58 19.69 -12.14
C GLY A 81 7.04 18.44 -12.85
N GLU A 82 7.50 18.13 -14.07
CA GLU A 82 6.99 16.97 -14.80
C GLU A 82 7.50 15.65 -14.21
N ARG A 83 6.60 14.68 -14.08
CA ARG A 83 6.91 13.36 -13.54
C ARG A 83 7.63 12.48 -14.54
N VAL A 84 8.61 11.75 -14.05
CA VAL A 84 9.35 10.75 -14.81
C VAL A 84 9.57 9.52 -13.97
N ILE A 85 9.59 8.35 -14.62
CA ILE A 85 9.87 7.10 -13.93
C ILE A 85 11.27 6.65 -14.32
N VAL A 86 12.14 6.45 -13.33
CA VAL A 86 13.47 5.88 -13.53
C VAL A 86 13.40 4.39 -13.22
N VAL A 87 13.75 3.56 -14.19
CA VAL A 87 13.77 2.10 -14.06
C VAL A 87 15.20 1.59 -14.14
N VAL A 88 15.66 0.90 -13.11
CA VAL A 88 16.97 0.26 -13.04
C VAL A 88 16.78 -1.25 -13.18
N PRO A 89 17.09 -1.85 -14.35
CA PRO A 89 16.94 -3.27 -14.56
C PRO A 89 18.06 -4.07 -13.86
N ALA A 90 17.68 -5.15 -13.19
CA ALA A 90 18.57 -6.16 -12.63
C ALA A 90 18.66 -7.39 -13.56
N ASP A 91 19.72 -8.18 -13.42
CA ASP A 91 20.03 -9.28 -14.34
C ASP A 91 19.12 -10.50 -14.14
N ASP A 92 18.51 -10.63 -12.97
CA ASP A 92 17.53 -11.67 -12.63
C ASP A 92 16.09 -11.33 -13.10
N GLY A 93 15.94 -10.29 -13.91
CA GLY A 93 14.66 -9.83 -14.44
C GLY A 93 13.88 -8.90 -13.50
N ARG A 94 14.40 -8.62 -12.29
CA ARG A 94 13.87 -7.55 -11.44
C ARG A 94 14.18 -6.17 -12.02
N ARG A 95 13.41 -5.18 -11.58
CA ARG A 95 13.45 -3.78 -12.01
C ARG A 95 13.17 -2.94 -10.79
N PHE A 96 14.14 -2.11 -10.42
CA PHE A 96 13.94 -1.12 -9.37
C PHE A 96 13.35 0.14 -9.99
N VAL A 97 12.26 0.64 -9.43
CA VAL A 97 11.48 1.73 -10.00
C VAL A 97 11.48 2.90 -9.02
N LEU A 98 12.01 4.03 -9.45
CA LEU A 98 11.94 5.30 -8.73
C LEU A 98 10.92 6.19 -9.45
N GLN A 99 10.01 6.78 -8.68
CA GLN A 99 9.19 7.89 -9.16
C GLN A 99 9.96 9.17 -8.93
N THR A 100 10.00 10.03 -9.94
CA THR A 100 10.75 11.29 -9.86
C THR A 100 9.97 12.42 -10.49
N SER A 101 10.36 13.65 -10.16
CA SER A 101 9.90 14.87 -10.82
C SER A 101 11.10 15.70 -11.27
N ALA A 102 11.02 16.33 -12.43
CA ALA A 102 12.06 17.26 -12.88
C ALA A 102 12.13 18.49 -11.98
N GLU A 103 13.22 18.67 -11.26
CA GLU A 103 13.43 19.84 -10.39
C GLU A 103 14.06 21.00 -11.17
N LYS A 104 15.12 20.71 -11.92
CA LYS A 104 15.82 21.69 -12.77
C LYS A 104 16.15 21.07 -14.12
N VAL A 105 15.91 21.85 -15.18
CA VAL A 105 16.22 21.46 -16.56
C VAL A 105 17.34 22.37 -17.06
N PHE A 106 18.47 21.78 -17.42
CA PHE A 106 19.60 22.45 -18.07
C PHE A 106 19.58 22.11 -19.57
N VAL A 107 20.56 22.61 -20.33
CA VAL A 107 20.62 22.39 -21.78
C VAL A 107 20.89 20.92 -22.13
N ASP A 108 21.73 20.24 -21.34
CA ASP A 108 22.27 18.90 -21.60
C ASP A 108 21.90 17.86 -20.53
N ARG A 109 21.25 18.31 -19.45
CA ARG A 109 20.99 17.47 -18.28
C ARG A 109 19.76 17.93 -17.52
N VAL A 110 19.21 17.00 -16.74
CA VAL A 110 18.03 17.22 -15.93
C VAL A 110 18.32 16.73 -14.52
N GLN A 111 18.08 17.61 -13.54
CA GLN A 111 18.08 17.25 -12.14
C GLN A 111 16.68 16.76 -11.79
N LEU A 112 16.59 15.52 -11.33
CA LEU A 112 15.36 14.88 -10.89
C LEU A 112 15.34 14.81 -9.36
N HIS A 113 14.19 15.08 -8.77
CA HIS A 113 13.93 14.78 -7.37
C HIS A 113 13.21 13.43 -7.28
N VAL A 114 13.74 12.49 -6.50
CA VAL A 114 13.09 11.20 -6.23
C VAL A 114 11.94 11.44 -5.26
N GLU A 115 10.73 11.24 -5.78
CA GLU A 115 9.51 11.27 -4.99
C GLU A 115 9.44 9.98 -4.15
N ASP A 116 8.97 10.09 -2.91
CA ASP A 116 8.48 8.90 -2.23
C ASP A 116 7.21 8.49 -2.97
N PRO A 117 7.12 7.30 -3.62
CA PRO A 117 5.90 6.88 -4.31
C PRO A 117 4.67 6.86 -3.40
N ARG A 118 4.89 6.97 -2.08
CA ARG A 118 3.89 7.10 -1.02
C ARG A 118 3.61 8.57 -0.67
N CYS A 119 3.57 9.51 -1.63
CA CYS A 119 3.23 10.94 -1.47
C CYS A 119 1.85 11.24 -0.84
N GLN A 120 1.16 10.25 -0.30
CA GLN A 120 -0.04 10.49 0.49
C GLN A 120 0.37 10.78 1.93
N ARG A 121 -0.22 11.85 2.48
CA ARG A 121 -0.13 12.24 3.89
C ARG A 121 -0.17 10.99 4.77
N ARG A 122 0.87 10.84 5.59
CA ARG A 122 0.98 9.71 6.51
C ARG A 122 0.46 10.15 7.86
N TYR A 123 -0.53 9.43 8.34
CA TYR A 123 -0.95 9.53 9.71
C TYR A 123 -0.04 8.68 10.60
N ARG A 124 0.40 9.27 11.71
CA ARG A 124 1.04 8.55 12.81
C ARG A 124 0.09 8.59 13.99
N PRO A 125 -0.30 7.44 14.55
CA PRO A 125 -1.19 7.43 15.69
C PRO A 125 -0.53 8.14 16.88
N ALA A 126 -1.31 8.95 17.60
CA ALA A 126 -0.85 9.64 18.81
C ALA A 126 -0.53 8.68 19.97
N GLY A 127 -1.05 7.46 19.92
CA GLY A 127 -0.81 6.39 20.89
C GLY A 127 -0.47 5.06 20.23
N GLU A 128 -0.25 4.04 21.06
CA GLU A 128 0.04 2.69 20.56
C GLU A 128 -1.23 2.04 20.00
N VAL A 129 -1.21 1.72 18.71
CA VAL A 129 -2.30 1.01 18.03
C VAL A 129 -1.82 -0.39 17.71
N ALA A 130 -2.44 -1.40 18.34
CA ALA A 130 -2.16 -2.80 18.03
C ALA A 130 -2.66 -3.14 16.62
N VAL A 131 -1.80 -3.82 15.85
CA VAL A 131 -2.09 -4.32 14.51
C VAL A 131 -1.88 -5.82 14.50
N LYS A 132 -2.81 -6.54 13.88
CA LYS A 132 -2.67 -7.97 13.57
C LYS A 132 -2.57 -8.13 12.06
N ALA A 133 -1.61 -8.91 11.59
CA ALA A 133 -1.47 -9.23 10.18
C ALA A 133 -1.51 -10.75 9.96
N TRP A 134 -2.39 -11.22 9.08
CA TRP A 134 -2.48 -12.63 8.69
C TRP A 134 -1.97 -12.80 7.27
N ARG A 135 -1.03 -13.73 7.07
CA ARG A 135 -0.68 -14.19 5.74
C ARG A 135 -1.85 -14.97 5.17
N LEU A 136 -2.24 -14.66 3.94
CA LEU A 136 -3.27 -15.44 3.25
C LEU A 136 -2.68 -16.82 2.87
N PRO A 137 -3.41 -17.92 3.13
CA PRO A 137 -3.05 -19.24 2.62
C PRO A 137 -2.94 -19.24 1.10
N ASP A 138 -1.95 -19.96 0.57
CA ASP A 138 -1.68 -20.01 -0.88
C ASP A 138 -2.91 -20.53 -1.68
N VAL A 139 -3.76 -21.35 -1.06
CA VAL A 139 -5.03 -21.81 -1.65
C VAL A 139 -6.01 -20.66 -1.91
N LEU A 140 -6.10 -19.67 -1.01
CA LEU A 140 -6.95 -18.50 -1.24
C LEU A 140 -6.40 -17.64 -2.36
N VAL A 141 -5.07 -17.46 -2.38
CA VAL A 141 -4.39 -16.73 -3.45
C VAL A 141 -4.69 -17.36 -4.81
N ALA A 142 -4.57 -18.69 -4.92
CA ALA A 142 -4.86 -19.41 -6.16
C ALA A 142 -6.32 -19.23 -6.64
N LYS A 143 -7.28 -19.25 -5.71
CA LYS A 143 -8.69 -19.00 -6.03
C LYS A 143 -8.95 -17.56 -6.50
N MET A 144 -8.29 -16.59 -5.88
CA MET A 144 -8.36 -15.18 -6.31
C MET A 144 -7.71 -14.98 -7.68
N GLU A 145 -6.59 -15.65 -7.97
CA GLU A 145 -5.97 -15.64 -9.31
C GLU A 145 -6.85 -16.27 -10.39
N ALA A 146 -7.63 -17.29 -10.03
CA ALA A 146 -8.59 -17.93 -10.92
C ALA A 146 -9.89 -17.12 -11.12
N GLY A 147 -10.08 -16.04 -10.36
CA GLY A 147 -11.33 -15.26 -10.36
C GLY A 147 -12.50 -15.96 -9.66
N GLU A 148 -12.23 -17.00 -8.88
CA GLU A 148 -13.26 -17.68 -8.07
C GLU A 148 -13.62 -16.90 -6.81
N LEU A 149 -12.74 -15.99 -6.39
CA LEU A 149 -12.96 -15.10 -5.24
C LEU A 149 -12.62 -13.67 -5.62
N GLU A 150 -13.46 -12.76 -5.15
CA GLU A 150 -13.29 -11.31 -5.26
C GLU A 150 -13.12 -10.70 -3.87
N ILE A 151 -12.60 -9.47 -3.81
CA ILE A 151 -12.61 -8.69 -2.57
C ILE A 151 -13.68 -7.60 -2.69
N LEU A 152 -14.59 -7.57 -1.73
CA LEU A 152 -15.55 -6.48 -1.57
C LEU A 152 -15.15 -5.64 -0.37
N ARG A 153 -14.92 -4.36 -0.61
CA ARG A 153 -14.62 -3.37 0.42
C ARG A 153 -15.90 -2.65 0.83
N ASP A 154 -16.29 -2.80 2.08
CA ASP A 154 -17.36 -2.04 2.72
C ASP A 154 -16.74 -0.85 3.48
N ILE A 155 -17.21 0.36 3.18
CA ILE A 155 -16.77 1.61 3.80
C ILE A 155 -17.96 2.24 4.51
N ARG A 156 -17.89 2.28 5.83
CA ARG A 156 -18.93 2.81 6.70
C ARG A 156 -18.35 3.99 7.49
N LEU A 157 -18.51 5.21 6.97
CA LEU A 157 -18.00 6.43 7.60
C LEU A 157 -19.17 7.27 8.14
N GLY A 158 -19.32 7.27 9.47
CA GLY A 158 -20.30 8.11 10.19
C GLY A 158 -21.55 7.36 10.70
N GLU A 159 -21.91 7.70 11.94
CA GLU A 159 -22.98 7.21 12.83
C GLU A 159 -23.16 5.69 12.98
N ALA A 160 -23.04 5.23 14.23
CA ALA A 160 -23.43 3.87 14.64
C ALA A 160 -24.87 3.61 14.19
N ALA A 161 -25.15 2.38 13.78
CA ALA A 161 -26.48 1.97 13.36
C ALA A 161 -27.55 2.48 14.36
N PRO A 162 -28.67 3.06 13.90
CA PRO A 162 -29.75 3.41 14.81
C PRO A 162 -30.18 2.13 15.56
N ALA A 163 -30.20 2.20 16.88
CA ALA A 163 -30.45 1.08 17.79
C ALA A 163 -31.90 0.55 17.78
N GLU A 164 -32.67 0.80 16.72
CA GLU A 164 -34.07 0.38 16.61
C GLU A 164 -34.31 -0.29 15.26
N ALA A 165 -34.04 -1.60 15.19
CA ALA A 165 -34.56 -2.46 14.15
C ALA A 165 -35.93 -3.01 14.60
N ASP A 166 -36.97 -2.58 13.88
CA ASP A 166 -38.33 -3.10 13.90
C ASP A 166 -38.31 -4.64 13.61
N PRO A 167 -38.97 -5.50 14.42
CA PRO A 167 -38.79 -6.96 14.37
C PRO A 167 -39.65 -7.59 13.26
N GLY A 168 -39.39 -7.22 12.00
CA GLY A 168 -40.37 -7.38 10.93
C GLY A 168 -39.94 -7.97 9.59
N GLU A 169 -38.67 -8.31 9.33
CA GLU A 169 -38.30 -8.92 8.03
C GLU A 169 -37.28 -10.08 8.15
N PRO A 170 -37.41 -11.13 7.32
CA PRO A 170 -36.85 -12.45 7.60
C PRO A 170 -35.37 -12.60 7.22
N GLU A 171 -34.71 -13.45 8.00
CA GLU A 171 -33.30 -13.83 7.96
C GLU A 171 -32.84 -14.38 6.60
N GLY A 172 -31.72 -13.85 6.11
CA GLY A 172 -31.04 -14.34 4.92
C GLY A 172 -29.70 -13.65 4.67
N GLY A 173 -28.67 -14.02 5.44
CA GLY A 173 -27.27 -13.63 5.17
C GLY A 173 -26.54 -13.11 6.40
N GLY A 174 -25.67 -13.94 6.96
CA GLY A 174 -24.86 -13.60 8.13
C GLY A 174 -23.95 -12.38 7.91
N ALA A 175 -23.67 -11.71 9.04
CA ALA A 175 -22.61 -10.71 9.27
C ALA A 175 -22.79 -9.29 8.70
N ALA A 176 -24.02 -8.76 8.63
CA ALA A 176 -24.23 -7.33 8.30
C ALA A 176 -25.07 -6.54 9.35
N GLY A 177 -25.29 -7.11 10.54
CA GLY A 177 -26.26 -6.58 11.50
C GLY A 177 -25.75 -5.67 12.63
N ASP A 178 -24.44 -5.52 12.86
CA ASP A 178 -23.94 -4.79 14.04
C ASP A 178 -22.54 -4.17 13.83
N ALA A 179 -22.20 -3.88 12.58
CA ALA A 179 -20.84 -3.54 12.22
C ALA A 179 -20.63 -2.02 12.32
N GLY A 180 -19.88 -1.59 13.34
CA GLY A 180 -19.51 -0.19 13.57
C GLY A 180 -18.79 0.45 12.38
N PRO A 181 -18.50 1.76 12.46
CA PRO A 181 -17.86 2.47 11.36
C PRO A 181 -16.45 1.94 11.10
N GLY A 182 -16.08 1.83 9.83
CA GLY A 182 -14.84 1.19 9.44
C GLY A 182 -14.69 0.96 7.95
N VAL A 183 -13.53 0.42 7.58
CA VAL A 183 -13.20 -0.04 6.22
C VAL A 183 -12.85 -1.52 6.30
N VAL A 184 -13.76 -2.36 5.78
CA VAL A 184 -13.68 -3.81 5.92
C VAL A 184 -13.70 -4.46 4.54
N ASP A 185 -12.64 -5.18 4.24
CA ASP A 185 -12.55 -6.05 3.08
C ASP A 185 -13.09 -7.45 3.43
N VAL A 186 -13.94 -7.96 2.54
CA VAL A 186 -14.60 -9.26 2.64
C VAL A 186 -14.25 -10.10 1.42
N LEU A 187 -13.89 -11.36 1.62
CA LEU A 187 -13.74 -12.31 0.52
C LEU A 187 -15.14 -12.70 0.04
N TYR A 188 -15.43 -12.51 -1.23
CA TYR A 188 -16.73 -12.76 -1.82
C TYR A 188 -16.65 -13.85 -2.89
N ASP A 189 -17.57 -14.79 -2.84
CA ASP A 189 -17.74 -15.84 -3.86
C ASP A 189 -18.83 -15.36 -4.84
N PRO A 190 -18.47 -14.90 -6.06
CA PRO A 190 -19.43 -14.38 -7.02
C PRO A 190 -20.39 -15.46 -7.54
N ALA A 191 -19.97 -16.73 -7.55
CA ALA A 191 -20.82 -17.83 -7.99
C ALA A 191 -21.93 -18.11 -6.96
N LYS A 192 -21.64 -17.98 -5.67
CA LYS A 192 -22.62 -18.15 -4.58
C LYS A 192 -23.31 -16.87 -4.16
N ARG A 193 -22.82 -15.72 -4.63
CA ARG A 193 -23.26 -14.37 -4.24
C ARG A 193 -23.25 -14.14 -2.73
N ALA A 194 -22.23 -14.65 -2.06
CA ALA A 194 -22.13 -14.62 -0.61
C ALA A 194 -20.70 -14.35 -0.15
N ALA A 195 -20.56 -13.88 1.10
CA ALA A 195 -19.26 -13.86 1.76
C ALA A 195 -18.70 -15.30 1.82
N SER A 196 -17.42 -15.42 1.53
CA SER A 196 -16.72 -16.69 1.52
C SER A 196 -16.46 -17.12 2.96
N PRO A 197 -16.83 -18.35 3.36
CA PRO A 197 -16.55 -18.88 4.70
C PRO A 197 -15.04 -19.00 4.96
N LEU A 198 -14.22 -18.97 3.90
CA LEU A 198 -12.77 -19.02 3.98
C LEU A 198 -12.15 -17.80 4.68
N GLN A 199 -12.92 -16.72 4.86
CA GLN A 199 -12.49 -15.59 5.68
C GLN A 199 -12.45 -15.95 7.17
N ASP A 200 -13.39 -16.78 7.64
CA ASP A 200 -13.41 -17.27 9.02
C ASP A 200 -12.24 -18.23 9.28
N ASP A 201 -11.86 -19.02 8.27
CA ASP A 201 -10.67 -19.89 8.33
C ASP A 201 -9.38 -19.07 8.46
N LEU A 202 -9.31 -17.88 7.85
CA LEU A 202 -8.16 -16.97 8.02
C LEU A 202 -8.04 -16.49 9.46
N ALA A 203 -9.16 -16.19 10.12
CA ALA A 203 -9.19 -15.77 11.52
C ALA A 203 -8.71 -16.85 12.50
N GLN A 204 -8.74 -18.13 12.09
CA GLN A 204 -8.21 -19.25 12.87
C GLN A 204 -6.69 -19.42 12.76
N THR A 205 -6.03 -18.72 11.83
CA THR A 205 -4.57 -18.73 11.71
C THR A 205 -3.91 -17.75 12.68
N THR A 206 -2.70 -18.08 13.14
CA THR A 206 -1.96 -17.22 14.09
C THR A 206 -1.54 -15.91 13.40
N PRO A 207 -2.00 -14.74 13.89
CA PRO A 207 -1.55 -13.45 13.34
C PRO A 207 -0.11 -13.17 13.71
N ILE A 208 0.53 -12.34 12.89
CA ILE A 208 1.73 -11.59 13.25
C ILE A 208 1.26 -10.38 14.07
N PRO A 209 1.57 -10.32 15.38
CA PRO A 209 1.26 -9.14 16.18
C PRO A 209 2.24 -8.01 15.86
N GLY A 210 1.77 -6.77 15.94
CA GLY A 210 2.61 -5.60 15.83
C GLY A 210 1.92 -4.34 16.30
N ARG A 211 2.61 -3.22 16.15
CA ARG A 211 2.11 -1.87 16.43
C ARG A 211 2.13 -1.03 15.17
N LEU A 212 1.09 -0.22 14.96
CA LEU A 212 1.01 0.69 13.83
C LEU A 212 2.06 1.79 13.99
N VAL A 213 2.86 2.00 12.95
CA VAL A 213 3.92 3.02 12.91
C VAL A 213 3.41 4.23 12.15
N ASP A 214 2.89 3.98 10.95
CA ASP A 214 2.26 4.97 10.10
C ASP A 214 1.27 4.29 9.14
N VAL A 215 0.31 5.06 8.65
CA VAL A 215 -0.67 4.64 7.64
C VAL A 215 -0.94 5.80 6.67
N SER A 216 -1.15 5.49 5.41
CA SER A 216 -1.59 6.42 4.36
C SER A 216 -2.76 5.80 3.61
N THR A 217 -3.29 6.50 2.59
CA THR A 217 -4.36 5.90 1.78
C THR A 217 -3.87 4.67 0.98
N GLY A 218 -2.57 4.55 0.70
CA GLY A 218 -1.99 3.49 -0.13
C GLY A 218 -1.38 2.33 0.65
N GLY A 219 -1.24 2.43 1.97
CA GLY A 219 -0.61 1.36 2.74
C GLY A 219 -0.34 1.72 4.20
N LEU A 220 0.34 0.83 4.89
CA LEU A 220 0.77 1.03 6.27
C LEU A 220 2.17 0.48 6.54
N CYS A 221 2.73 0.95 7.64
CA CYS A 221 3.92 0.41 8.27
C CYS A 221 3.54 -0.10 9.66
N LEU A 222 3.86 -1.36 9.95
CA LEU A 222 3.74 -1.90 11.31
C LEU A 222 5.12 -2.36 11.80
N ALA A 223 5.35 -2.24 13.10
CA ALA A 223 6.53 -2.76 13.77
C ALA A 223 6.15 -4.05 14.49
N ALA A 224 6.81 -5.15 14.15
CA ALA A 224 6.64 -6.46 14.76
C ALA A 224 7.73 -6.69 15.82
N PRO A 225 7.39 -7.35 16.95
CA PRO A 225 8.32 -7.59 18.07
C PRO A 225 9.38 -8.64 17.75
N SER A 226 9.20 -9.40 16.68
CA SER A 226 10.18 -10.35 16.17
C SER A 226 10.27 -10.23 14.66
N ALA A 227 11.44 -10.54 14.11
CA ALA A 227 11.63 -10.62 12.66
C ALA A 227 10.64 -11.63 12.06
N PRO A 228 9.66 -11.20 11.24
CA PRO A 228 8.79 -12.13 10.55
C PRO A 228 9.62 -12.96 9.57
N ASP A 229 9.17 -14.17 9.29
CA ASP A 229 9.78 -15.01 8.27
C ASP A 229 9.93 -14.22 6.95
N MET A 230 11.15 -14.20 6.39
CA MET A 230 11.45 -13.58 5.09
C MET A 230 10.50 -14.04 3.98
N ASN A 231 9.88 -15.21 4.13
CA ASN A 231 8.84 -15.72 3.24
C ASN A 231 7.56 -14.86 3.18
N LEU A 232 7.42 -13.86 4.05
CA LEU A 232 6.31 -12.90 4.05
C LEU A 232 6.43 -11.85 2.94
N PHE A 233 7.64 -11.59 2.42
CA PHE A 233 7.85 -10.61 1.36
C PHE A 233 7.06 -10.96 0.08
N ASN A 234 6.37 -9.97 -0.49
CA ASN A 234 5.43 -10.11 -1.61
C ASN A 234 4.31 -11.13 -1.38
N ARG A 235 3.91 -11.35 -0.13
CA ARG A 235 2.70 -12.13 0.18
C ARG A 235 1.51 -11.21 0.39
N LEU A 236 0.33 -11.74 0.03
CA LEU A 236 -0.93 -11.14 0.44
C LEU A 236 -1.09 -11.31 1.95
N VAL A 237 -1.49 -10.23 2.58
CA VAL A 237 -1.82 -10.19 3.99
C VAL A 237 -3.17 -9.49 4.18
N MET A 238 -3.90 -9.93 5.19
CA MET A 238 -4.99 -9.16 5.77
C MET A 238 -4.44 -8.46 7.01
N VAL A 239 -4.65 -7.15 7.12
CA VAL A 239 -4.29 -6.37 8.30
C VAL A 239 -5.55 -5.95 9.03
N HIS A 240 -5.56 -6.08 10.36
CA HIS A 240 -6.65 -5.65 11.22
C HIS A 240 -6.11 -4.75 12.33
N PHE A 241 -6.68 -3.57 12.48
CA PHE A 241 -6.45 -2.66 13.59
C PHE A 241 -7.67 -1.78 13.84
N HIS A 242 -7.71 -1.18 15.03
CA HIS A 242 -8.72 -0.18 15.39
C HIS A 242 -8.04 1.14 15.64
N LEU A 243 -8.67 2.22 15.19
CA LEU A 243 -8.25 3.55 15.56
C LEU A 243 -9.18 4.11 16.62
N ALA A 244 -8.57 4.63 17.68
CA ALA A 244 -9.28 5.28 18.75
C ALA A 244 -10.08 6.47 18.22
N PRO A 245 -11.16 6.84 18.91
CA PRO A 245 -11.85 8.11 18.70
C PRO A 245 -10.88 9.27 18.57
N SER A 246 -11.00 10.07 17.50
CA SER A 246 -10.45 11.43 17.55
C SER A 246 -11.23 12.19 18.61
N ALA A 247 -10.55 12.82 19.57
CA ALA A 247 -11.19 13.86 20.38
C ALA A 247 -11.73 14.89 19.39
N GLY A 248 -13.05 15.11 19.40
CA GLY A 248 -13.65 16.13 18.56
C GLY A 248 -12.97 17.48 18.82
N GLU A 249 -13.06 18.40 17.86
CA GLU A 249 -12.77 19.80 18.13
C GLU A 249 -13.51 20.25 19.40
N GLU A 250 -12.90 21.12 20.21
CA GLU A 250 -13.37 21.48 21.55
C GLU A 250 -14.91 21.65 21.61
N GLY A 251 -15.58 20.71 22.30
CA GLY A 251 -17.04 20.69 22.47
C GLY A 251 -17.80 19.66 21.62
N GLY A 252 -17.15 18.93 20.71
CA GLY A 252 -17.75 17.85 19.93
C GLY A 252 -17.82 16.51 20.70
N ALA A 253 -18.86 15.72 20.43
CA ALA A 253 -18.95 14.34 20.91
C ALA A 253 -17.79 13.49 20.33
N PRO A 254 -17.21 12.55 21.11
CA PRO A 254 -16.14 11.70 20.61
C PRO A 254 -16.64 10.83 19.45
N SER A 255 -15.88 10.82 18.35
CA SER A 255 -16.17 9.96 17.21
C SER A 255 -16.06 8.47 17.59
N PRO A 256 -16.91 7.57 17.08
CA PRO A 256 -16.77 6.13 17.34
C PRO A 256 -15.41 5.60 16.83
N PRO A 257 -14.86 4.53 17.45
CA PRO A 257 -13.64 3.89 16.96
C PRO A 257 -13.85 3.36 15.55
N LEU A 258 -12.83 3.50 14.70
CA LEU A 258 -12.86 2.99 13.34
C LEU A 258 -12.15 1.64 13.25
N GLU A 259 -12.87 0.65 12.74
CA GLU A 259 -12.30 -0.65 12.40
C GLU A 259 -11.67 -0.61 11.01
N PHE A 260 -10.47 -1.17 10.88
CA PHE A 260 -9.82 -1.38 9.59
C PHE A 260 -9.46 -2.85 9.45
N GLN A 261 -10.08 -3.55 8.50
CA GLN A 261 -9.72 -4.90 8.09
C GLN A 261 -9.47 -4.89 6.58
N ILE A 262 -8.22 -4.81 6.16
CA ILE A 262 -7.87 -4.50 4.77
C ILE A 262 -6.88 -5.52 4.22
N PHE A 263 -7.02 -5.89 2.95
CA PHE A 263 -6.01 -6.68 2.26
C PHE A 263 -4.91 -5.80 1.63
N GLY A 264 -3.68 -6.31 1.69
CA GLY A 264 -2.51 -5.69 1.10
C GLY A 264 -1.43 -6.69 0.72
N VAL A 265 -0.35 -6.18 0.12
CA VAL A 265 0.86 -6.93 -0.24
C VAL A 265 2.01 -6.40 0.60
N VAL A 266 2.80 -7.30 1.19
CA VAL A 266 4.04 -6.90 1.88
C VAL A 266 5.10 -6.52 0.85
N ARG A 267 5.52 -5.25 0.86
CA ARG A 267 6.46 -4.67 -0.11
C ARG A 267 7.86 -4.43 0.40
N ALA A 268 8.05 -4.45 1.71
CA ALA A 268 9.37 -4.38 2.31
C ALA A 268 9.34 -4.93 3.74
N LEU A 269 10.45 -5.57 4.10
CA LEU A 269 10.79 -5.98 5.46
C LEU A 269 12.11 -5.29 5.78
N ARG A 270 12.17 -4.50 6.87
CA ARG A 270 13.37 -3.78 7.31
C ARG A 270 13.58 -3.99 8.81
N GLY A 271 14.82 -3.95 9.29
CA GLY A 271 15.12 -4.03 10.74
C GLY A 271 15.85 -5.31 11.14
N GLN A 272 16.34 -5.32 12.38
CA GLN A 272 16.96 -6.47 13.06
C GLN A 272 15.99 -7.08 14.08
N GLU A 273 16.39 -8.19 14.70
CA GLU A 273 15.56 -9.20 15.41
C GLU A 273 14.41 -8.66 16.28
N ASP A 274 14.52 -7.47 16.89
CA ASP A 274 13.56 -6.93 17.87
C ASP A 274 12.71 -5.71 17.40
N ASP A 275 12.90 -5.18 16.18
CA ASP A 275 12.06 -4.08 15.65
C ASP A 275 11.90 -4.18 14.13
N ALA A 276 11.35 -5.31 13.68
CA ALA A 276 11.12 -5.53 12.26
C ALA A 276 9.95 -4.68 11.76
N ARG A 277 10.22 -3.85 10.76
CA ARG A 277 9.26 -3.00 10.05
C ARG A 277 8.72 -3.73 8.84
N ILE A 278 7.42 -3.96 8.84
CA ILE A 278 6.68 -4.57 7.73
C ILE A 278 5.92 -3.46 7.02
N HIS A 279 6.26 -3.24 5.75
CA HIS A 279 5.55 -2.28 4.91
C HIS A 279 4.53 -3.01 4.05
N VAL A 280 3.26 -2.68 4.23
CA VAL A 280 2.12 -3.25 3.51
C VAL A 280 1.57 -2.19 2.56
N MET A 281 1.39 -2.55 1.30
CA MET A 281 0.70 -1.75 0.29
C MET A 281 -0.72 -2.29 0.15
N PHE A 282 -1.74 -1.45 0.33
CA PHE A 282 -3.13 -1.89 0.16
C PHE A 282 -3.42 -2.27 -1.29
N LEU A 283 -4.30 -3.25 -1.49
CA LEU A 283 -4.68 -3.68 -2.84
C LEU A 283 -5.45 -2.60 -3.61
N LYS A 284 -6.19 -1.77 -2.87
CA LYS A 284 -6.82 -0.56 -3.36
C LYS A 284 -6.56 0.55 -2.34
N ALA A 285 -6.29 1.75 -2.84
CA ALA A 285 -6.17 2.93 -2.01
C ALA A 285 -7.45 3.14 -1.18
N LEU A 286 -7.30 3.60 0.05
CA LEU A 286 -8.39 4.08 0.88
C LEU A 286 -8.94 5.39 0.29
N PRO A 287 -10.25 5.62 0.40
CA PRO A 287 -10.83 6.92 0.08
C PRO A 287 -10.21 7.99 0.99
N GLU A 288 -10.08 9.22 0.50
CA GLU A 288 -9.47 10.32 1.25
C GLU A 288 -10.22 10.60 2.55
N GLU A 289 -11.53 10.37 2.54
CA GLU A 289 -12.43 10.49 3.69
C GLU A 289 -12.09 9.50 4.80
N ALA A 290 -11.70 8.25 4.47
CA ALA A 290 -11.24 7.32 5.50
C ALA A 290 -9.92 7.78 6.13
N VAL A 291 -9.13 8.56 5.37
CA VAL A 291 -7.85 9.13 5.82
C VAL A 291 -8.02 10.45 6.57
N SER A 292 -9.03 11.27 6.26
CA SER A 292 -9.34 12.46 7.04
C SER A 292 -9.74 12.13 8.48
N TRP A 293 -10.40 10.98 8.67
CA TRP A 293 -10.69 10.41 9.99
C TRP A 293 -9.45 9.92 10.76
N LEU A 294 -8.35 9.67 10.06
CA LEU A 294 -7.10 9.32 10.71
C LEU A 294 -6.57 10.51 11.52
N GLY A 295 -6.90 11.75 11.15
CA GLY A 295 -6.64 12.95 11.95
C GLY A 295 -5.17 13.36 12.05
N GLY A 296 -4.87 14.65 11.94
CA GLY A 296 -3.55 15.20 12.26
C GLY A 296 -2.92 15.92 11.07
N ASP A 297 -2.94 17.25 11.12
CA ASP A 297 -2.08 18.10 10.29
C ASP A 297 -0.62 17.73 10.54
N GLY A 298 -0.01 17.18 9.51
CA GLY A 298 1.39 16.81 9.42
C GLY A 298 1.82 16.91 7.97
#